data_AF-A0A3B4U7V1-F1
#
_entry.id   AF-A0A3B4U7V1-F1
#
_cell.length_a   1.000
_cell.length_b   1.000
_cell.length_c   1.000
_cell.angle_alpha   90.00
_cell.angle_beta   90.00
_cell.angle_gamma   90.00
#
_symmetry.space_group_name_H-M   'P 1'
#
loop_
_entity.id
_entity.type
_entity.pdbx_description
1 polymer ?
#
loop_
_entity_poly.entity_id
_entity_poly.type
_entity_poly.pdbx_seq_one_letter_code
_entity_poly.pdbx_strand_id
1 'polypeptide(L)'
;SPPVLTVFPPSSAELQSNKATLLCLSSQSVPFAEVTWLVGGSPVSSGVSTSTAVHQPDHTFQISSYLDIQTSDWNMEKLYTCKVSLGSQTSEKNINKSACPTEQ
;
A
#
# COMPACT_ATOMS: atom_id res chain seq x y z
N SER A 1 -8.16 -8.71 15.68
CA SER A 1 -8.36 -7.31 15.29
C SER A 1 -8.04 -7.17 13.81
N PRO A 2 -8.70 -6.24 13.11
CA PRO A 2 -8.30 -5.90 11.75
C PRO A 2 -6.86 -5.36 11.72
N PRO A 3 -6.11 -5.57 10.63
CA PRO A 3 -4.78 -4.99 10.46
C PRO A 3 -4.82 -3.46 10.55
N VAL A 4 -3.79 -2.85 11.12
CA VAL A 4 -3.57 -1.40 11.04
C VAL A 4 -2.77 -1.12 9.76
N LEU A 5 -3.27 -0.22 8.92
CA LEU A 5 -2.66 0.09 7.63
C LEU A 5 -2.15 1.52 7.56
N THR A 6 -0.97 1.68 6.97
CA THR A 6 -0.43 2.97 6.53
C THR A 6 0.02 2.83 5.09
N VAL A 7 -0.44 3.74 4.23
CA VAL A 7 -0.08 3.75 2.81
C VAL A 7 0.69 5.03 2.52
N PHE A 8 1.83 4.90 1.86
CA PHE A 8 2.73 5.99 1.52
C PHE A 8 2.65 6.27 0.02
N PRO A 9 2.65 7.55 -0.37
CA PRO A 9 2.74 7.94 -1.76
C PRO A 9 4.14 7.65 -2.30
N PRO A 10 4.34 7.72 -3.64
CA PRO A 10 5.68 7.68 -4.20
C PRO A 10 6.47 8.91 -3.76
N SER A 11 7.79 8.78 -3.72
CA SER A 11 8.66 9.91 -3.41
C SER A 11 8.66 10.95 -4.53
N SER A 12 8.87 12.22 -4.19
CA SER A 12 8.99 13.30 -5.18
C SER A 12 10.11 13.07 -6.20
N ALA A 13 11.16 12.32 -5.82
CA ALA A 13 12.25 11.92 -6.70
C ALA A 13 11.82 10.86 -7.72
N GLU A 14 11.06 9.85 -7.30
CA GLU A 14 10.51 8.83 -8.21
C GLU A 14 9.53 9.45 -9.22
N LEU A 15 8.77 10.46 -8.81
CA LEU A 15 7.85 11.17 -9.70
C LEU A 15 8.55 11.97 -10.83
N GLN A 16 9.87 12.11 -10.80
CA GLN A 16 10.65 12.64 -11.94
C GLN A 16 10.93 11.58 -13.01
N SER A 17 10.66 10.31 -12.71
CA SER A 17 10.81 9.17 -13.62
C SER A 17 9.46 8.74 -14.19
N ASN A 18 9.47 7.82 -15.16
CA ASN A 18 8.24 7.27 -15.76
C ASN A 18 7.51 6.27 -14.83
N LYS A 19 8.21 5.72 -13.84
CA LYS A 19 7.68 4.77 -12.87
C LYS A 19 7.84 5.32 -11.46
N ALA A 20 6.92 4.92 -10.62
CA ALA A 20 6.83 5.28 -9.22
C ALA A 20 6.34 4.08 -8.42
N THR A 21 6.59 4.05 -7.11
CA THR A 21 6.20 2.92 -6.26
C THR A 21 5.38 3.40 -5.07
N LEU A 22 4.26 2.74 -4.81
CA LEU A 22 3.47 2.90 -3.59
C LEU A 22 3.89 1.87 -2.55
N LEU A 23 3.84 2.24 -1.28
CA LEU A 23 4.12 1.33 -0.15
C LEU A 23 2.90 1.24 0.77
N CYS A 24 2.47 0.03 1.08
CA CYS A 24 1.50 -0.28 2.12
C CYS A 24 2.19 -1.05 3.24
N LEU A 25 2.19 -0.47 4.44
CA LEU A 25 2.59 -1.13 5.67
C LEU A 25 1.35 -1.61 6.39
N SER A 26 1.37 -2.89 6.77
CA SER A 26 0.37 -3.49 7.65
C SER A 26 1.00 -3.92 8.96
N SER A 27 0.31 -3.68 10.07
CA SER A 27 0.66 -4.19 11.40
C SER A 27 -0.50 -5.02 11.95
N GLN A 28 -0.19 -6.23 12.42
CA GLN A 28 -1.16 -7.21 12.89
C GLN A 28 -0.58 -8.13 13.97
N SER A 29 -1.45 -8.81 14.72
CA SER A 29 -1.03 -9.73 15.80
C SER A 29 -0.61 -11.13 15.31
N VAL A 30 -0.63 -11.40 14.00
CA VAL A 30 -0.35 -12.71 13.41
C VAL A 30 0.64 -12.61 12.25
N PRO A 31 1.45 -13.64 11.97
CA PRO A 31 2.51 -13.60 10.96
C PRO A 31 2.02 -13.79 9.52
N PHE A 32 0.71 -13.79 9.26
CA PHE A 32 0.12 -14.02 7.95
C PHE A 32 -0.96 -12.97 7.67
N ALA A 33 -1.01 -12.46 6.44
CA ALA A 33 -2.11 -11.65 5.94
C ALA A 33 -2.14 -11.71 4.42
N GLU A 34 -3.33 -11.62 3.84
CA GLU A 34 -3.50 -11.47 2.39
C GLU A 34 -3.50 -9.98 2.04
N VAL A 35 -2.59 -9.56 1.17
CA VAL A 35 -2.50 -8.16 0.72
C VAL A 35 -2.90 -8.06 -0.75
N THR A 36 -3.90 -7.24 -1.03
CA THR A 36 -4.44 -7.00 -2.38
C THR A 36 -4.37 -5.51 -2.69
N TRP A 37 -3.83 -5.19 -3.87
CA TRP A 37 -3.91 -3.84 -4.42
C TRP A 37 -5.09 -3.73 -5.38
N LEU A 38 -5.81 -2.62 -5.32
CA LEU A 38 -6.85 -2.26 -6.27
C LEU A 38 -6.50 -0.95 -6.96
N VAL A 39 -6.80 -0.88 -8.26
CA VAL A 39 -6.64 0.32 -9.08
C VAL A 39 -8.00 0.64 -9.68
N GLY A 40 -8.58 1.78 -9.29
CA GLY A 40 -9.96 2.12 -9.68
C GLY A 40 -11.00 1.08 -9.24
N GLY A 41 -10.76 0.39 -8.12
CA GLY A 41 -11.64 -0.65 -7.58
C GLY A 41 -11.46 -2.05 -8.18
N SER A 42 -10.56 -2.24 -9.15
CA SER A 42 -10.25 -3.57 -9.70
C SER A 42 -8.94 -4.11 -9.14
N PRO A 43 -8.88 -5.39 -8.72
CA PRO A 43 -7.67 -5.97 -8.16
C PRO A 43 -6.56 -6.08 -9.21
N VAL A 44 -5.32 -5.82 -8.80
CA VAL A 44 -4.12 -5.93 -9.63
C VAL A 44 -3.07 -6.81 -8.98
N SER A 45 -2.32 -7.55 -9.79
CA SER A 45 -1.16 -8.35 -9.37
C SER A 45 0.14 -7.93 -10.07
N SER A 46 0.05 -7.29 -11.23
CA SER A 46 1.22 -6.78 -11.95
C SER A 46 1.90 -5.66 -11.15
N GLY A 47 3.21 -5.73 -10.99
CA GLY A 47 3.99 -4.75 -10.25
C GLY A 47 3.83 -4.84 -8.72
N VAL A 48 3.09 -5.83 -8.21
CA VAL A 48 2.94 -6.05 -6.76
C VAL A 48 4.11 -6.89 -6.25
N SER A 49 4.78 -6.41 -5.21
CA SER A 49 5.78 -7.16 -4.46
C SER A 49 5.46 -7.10 -2.97
N THR A 50 5.31 -8.24 -2.30
CA THR A 50 4.94 -8.28 -0.87
C THR A 50 6.01 -9.02 -0.08
N SER A 51 6.45 -8.43 1.04
CA SER A 51 7.44 -9.01 1.93
C SER A 51 6.85 -10.16 2.74
N THR A 52 7.70 -11.00 3.31
CA THR A 52 7.31 -11.85 4.43
C THR A 52 7.01 -11.00 5.66
N ALA A 53 6.28 -11.57 6.63
CA ALA A 53 6.04 -10.93 7.91
C ALA A 53 7.33 -10.80 8.73
N VAL A 54 7.54 -9.61 9.31
CA VAL A 54 8.67 -9.31 10.20
C VAL A 54 8.13 -9.04 11.59
N HIS A 55 8.68 -9.75 12.58
CA HIS A 55 8.32 -9.55 13.99
C HIS A 55 8.89 -8.22 14.51
N GLN A 56 8.05 -7.42 15.16
CA GLN A 56 8.39 -6.12 15.69
C GLN A 56 8.60 -6.15 17.22
N PRO A 57 9.31 -5.17 17.81
CA PRO A 57 9.53 -5.10 19.27
C PRO A 57 8.25 -4.98 20.10
N ASP A 58 7.17 -4.49 19.50
CA ASP A 58 5.84 -4.34 20.13
C ASP A 58 5.00 -5.64 20.08
N HIS A 59 5.62 -6.77 19.73
CA HIS A 59 4.99 -8.08 19.55
C HIS A 59 3.95 -8.16 18.42
N THR A 60 3.96 -7.18 17.51
CA THR A 60 3.20 -7.26 16.26
C THR A 60 4.06 -7.82 15.13
N PHE A 61 3.39 -8.18 14.04
CA PHE A 61 4.01 -8.54 12.77
C PHE A 61 3.72 -7.45 11.76
N GLN A 62 4.77 -7.08 11.02
CA GLN A 62 4.67 -6.11 9.94
C GLN A 62 4.84 -6.80 8.58
N ILE A 63 3.93 -6.52 7.65
CA ILE A 63 4.08 -6.89 6.24
C ILE A 63 4.11 -5.61 5.41
N SER A 64 5.09 -5.52 4.52
CA SER A 64 5.25 -4.42 3.55
C SER A 64 4.85 -4.91 2.17
N SER A 65 3.95 -4.20 1.51
CA SER A 65 3.59 -4.47 0.12
C SER A 65 3.83 -3.23 -0.74
N TYR A 66 4.42 -3.46 -1.90
CA TYR A 66 4.82 -2.45 -2.86
C TYR A 66 4.01 -2.62 -4.13
N LEU A 67 3.59 -1.51 -4.74
CA LEU A 67 2.95 -1.51 -6.06
C LEU A 67 3.69 -0.54 -6.98
N ASP A 68 4.27 -1.08 -8.04
CA ASP A 68 4.84 -0.29 -9.12
C ASP A 68 3.73 0.27 -10.02
N ILE A 69 3.76 1.59 -10.23
CA ILE A 69 2.77 2.34 -11.00
C ILE A 69 3.45 3.19 -12.07
N GLN A 70 2.67 3.64 -13.05
CA GLN A 70 3.10 4.69 -13.96
C GLN A 70 2.92 6.06 -13.30
N THR A 71 3.92 6.91 -13.40
CA THR A 71 3.86 8.29 -12.89
C THR A 71 2.73 9.08 -13.56
N SER A 72 2.40 8.77 -14.82
CA SER A 72 1.25 9.35 -15.52
C SER A 72 -0.08 9.04 -14.83
N ASP A 73 -0.28 7.78 -14.43
CA ASP A 73 -1.52 7.34 -13.77
C ASP A 73 -1.68 8.01 -12.40
N TRP A 74 -0.58 8.13 -11.65
CA TRP A 74 -0.55 8.87 -10.39
C TRP A 74 -0.94 10.34 -10.58
N ASN A 75 -0.36 10.99 -11.59
CA ASN A 75 -0.63 12.38 -11.92
C ASN A 75 -2.05 12.65 -12.44
N MET A 76 -2.73 11.62 -12.95
CA MET A 76 -4.15 11.66 -13.33
C MET A 76 -5.11 11.41 -12.15
N GLU A 77 -4.62 11.43 -10.92
CA GLU A 77 -5.42 11.20 -9.70
C GLU A 77 -6.10 9.82 -9.66
N LYS A 78 -5.49 8.81 -10.28
CA LYS A 78 -6.00 7.45 -10.20
C LYS A 78 -6.02 7.00 -8.73
N LEU A 79 -7.12 6.36 -8.34
CA LEU A 79 -7.31 5.86 -6.98
C LEU A 79 -6.64 4.48 -6.83
N TYR A 80 -5.75 4.38 -5.86
CA TYR A 80 -5.11 3.14 -5.44
C TYR A 80 -5.61 2.75 -4.06
N THR A 81 -5.86 1.46 -3.86
CA THR A 81 -6.31 0.93 -2.57
C THR A 81 -5.41 -0.21 -2.16
N CYS A 82 -4.81 -0.12 -0.97
CA CYS A 82 -4.25 -1.28 -0.31
C CYS A 82 -5.31 -1.91 0.59
N LYS A 83 -5.60 -3.18 0.37
CA LYS A 83 -6.53 -3.97 1.16
C LYS A 83 -5.79 -5.13 1.81
N VAL A 84 -5.97 -5.31 3.11
CA VAL A 84 -5.34 -6.41 3.86
C VAL A 84 -6.40 -7.20 4.61
N SER A 85 -6.37 -8.52 4.45
CA SER A 85 -7.36 -9.44 5.01
C SER A 85 -6.70 -10.49 5.94
N LEU A 86 -7.34 -10.71 7.09
CA LEU A 86 -7.02 -11.69 8.12
C LEU A 86 -8.27 -12.55 8.39
N GLY A 87 -8.46 -13.60 7.58
CA GLY A 87 -9.69 -14.40 7.62
C GLY A 87 -10.91 -13.52 7.28
N SER A 88 -11.85 -13.37 8.21
CA SER A 88 -13.05 -12.52 8.04
C SER A 88 -12.80 -11.03 8.32
N GLN A 89 -11.66 -10.65 8.90
CA GLN A 89 -11.33 -9.25 9.20
C GLN A 89 -10.59 -8.64 8.02
N THR A 90 -10.94 -7.40 7.67
CA THR A 90 -10.32 -6.69 6.55
C THR A 90 -10.16 -5.22 6.88
N SER A 91 -9.04 -4.65 6.47
CA SER A 91 -8.78 -3.20 6.49
C SER A 91 -8.41 -2.75 5.09
N GLU A 92 -8.77 -1.53 4.73
CA GLU A 92 -8.36 -0.93 3.46
C GLU A 92 -7.98 0.54 3.63
N LYS A 93 -7.05 1.00 2.80
CA LYS A 93 -6.61 2.38 2.74
C LYS A 93 -6.47 2.82 1.30
N ASN A 94 -7.11 3.94 1.00
CA ASN A 94 -7.06 4.59 -0.30
C ASN A 94 -5.95 5.63 -0.34
N ILE A 95 -5.32 5.76 -1.49
CA ILE A 95 -4.35 6.81 -1.76
C ILE A 95 -4.45 7.25 -3.23
N ASN A 96 -4.28 8.54 -3.44
CA ASN A 96 -4.12 9.20 -4.73
C ASN A 96 -3.22 10.42 -4.50
N LYS A 97 -2.93 11.17 -5.56
CA LYS A 97 -2.06 12.35 -5.47
C LYS A 97 -2.57 13.42 -4.51
N SER A 98 -3.89 13.64 -4.43
CA SER A 98 -4.50 14.65 -3.55
C SER A 98 -4.50 14.27 -2.07
N ALA A 99 -4.28 12.99 -1.73
CA ALA A 99 -4.12 12.54 -0.35
C ALA A 99 -2.73 12.89 0.25
N CYS A 100 -1.81 13.45 -0.53
CA CYS A 100 -0.55 13.97 -0.04
C CYS A 100 -0.76 15.38 0.52
N PRO A 101 -0.43 15.67 1.78
CA PRO A 101 -0.34 17.05 2.24
C PRO A 101 0.69 17.74 1.36
N THR A 102 0.29 18.78 0.65
CA THR A 102 1.22 19.70 0.02
C THR A 102 2.16 20.18 1.12
N GLU A 103 3.48 19.95 0.99
CA GLU A 103 4.46 20.67 1.80
C GLU A 103 4.10 22.15 1.74
N GLN A 104 3.78 22.73 2.90
CA GLN A 104 3.57 24.16 3.11
C GLN A 104 4.87 24.77 3.64
#